data_AF-W2IFF7-F1
#
_entry.id   AF-W2IFF7-F1
#
_cell.length_a   1.000
_cell.length_b   1.000
_cell.length_c   1.000
_cell.angle_alpha   90.00
_cell.angle_beta   90.00
_cell.angle_gamma   90.00
#
_symmetry.space_group_name_H-M   'P 1'
#
loop_
_entity.id
_entity.type
_entity.pdbx_description
1 polymer ?
#
loop_
_entity_poly.entity_id
_entity_poly.type
_entity_poly.pdbx_seq_one_letter_code
_entity_poly.pdbx_strand_id
1 'polypeptide(L)'
;MKLLLATVTTAVLAQSTSAASCAVATLSKLLLDQYIDQCSDDSGYVFTTGVKPTADEVAGMCASDACHSLLIDVEGMNLTECTLPIGDKIYLFADLIDYVAGQCDADTPVPTTVTPEPTT
;
A
#
# COMPACT_ATOMS: atom_id res chain seq x y z
N MET A 1 54.35 0.87 25.60
CA MET A 1 53.24 -0.02 25.97
C MET A 1 52.05 0.45 25.14
N LYS A 2 51.75 -0.03 23.93
CA LYS A 2 51.40 -1.37 23.42
C LYS A 2 50.11 -1.94 24.06
N LEU A 3 49.03 -1.93 23.24
CA LEU A 3 47.74 -2.65 23.30
C LEU A 3 46.72 -2.10 24.32
N LEU A 4 45.41 -2.03 24.05
CA LEU A 4 44.55 -3.00 23.35
C LEU A 4 43.39 -2.29 22.59
N LEU A 5 43.17 -2.69 21.34
CA LEU A 5 41.96 -2.40 20.57
C LEU A 5 40.86 -3.37 21.04
N ALA A 6 39.81 -2.86 21.69
CA ALA A 6 38.61 -3.64 21.97
C ALA A 6 37.65 -3.49 20.80
N THR A 7 37.65 -4.46 19.87
CA THR A 7 36.63 -4.57 18.83
C THR A 7 35.34 -5.05 19.47
N VAL A 8 34.42 -4.12 19.72
CA VAL A 8 33.06 -4.43 20.16
C VAL A 8 32.30 -4.92 18.92
N THR A 9 32.19 -6.23 18.72
CA THR A 9 31.27 -6.80 17.73
C THR A 9 29.86 -6.70 18.27
N THR A 10 29.17 -5.59 17.98
CA THR A 10 27.73 -5.48 18.19
C THR A 10 27.04 -6.46 17.25
N ALA A 11 26.65 -7.62 17.80
CA ALA A 11 25.66 -8.47 17.16
C ALA A 11 24.35 -7.69 17.13
N VAL A 12 24.00 -7.14 15.96
CA VAL A 12 22.65 -6.64 15.70
C VAL A 12 21.75 -7.87 15.74
N LEU A 13 21.05 -8.07 16.86
CA LEU A 13 19.85 -8.90 16.86
C LEU A 13 18.89 -8.21 15.88
N ALA A 14 18.77 -8.77 14.68
CA ALA A 14 17.66 -8.49 13.80
C ALA A 14 16.41 -9.00 14.53
N GLN A 15 15.83 -8.14 15.35
CA GLN A 15 14.54 -8.36 15.96
C GLN A 15 13.58 -8.39 14.78
N SER A 16 13.22 -9.58 14.31
CA SER A 16 12.10 -9.76 13.41
C SER A 16 10.85 -9.36 14.20
N THR A 17 10.61 -8.05 14.26
CA THR A 17 9.35 -7.51 14.73
C THR A 17 8.34 -7.94 13.69
N SER A 18 7.62 -9.02 13.98
CA SER A 18 6.37 -9.26 13.27
C SER A 18 5.55 -7.97 13.40
N ALA A 19 5.13 -7.39 12.28
CA ALA A 19 4.26 -6.22 12.33
C ALA A 19 3.06 -6.55 13.23
N ALA A 20 2.70 -5.63 14.12
CA ALA A 20 1.55 -5.84 14.97
C ALA A 20 0.30 -6.02 14.10
N SER A 21 -0.67 -6.81 14.55
CA SER A 21 -1.96 -6.85 13.88
C SER A 21 -2.61 -5.47 13.93
N CYS A 22 -3.18 -5.02 12.81
CA CYS A 22 -3.87 -3.73 12.74
C CYS A 22 -4.98 -3.67 13.80
N ALA A 23 -5.08 -2.53 14.49
CA ALA A 23 -6.10 -2.33 15.50
C ALA A 23 -7.50 -2.41 14.86
N VAL A 24 -8.38 -3.21 15.45
CA VAL A 24 -9.75 -3.38 14.94
C VAL A 24 -10.47 -2.04 14.84
N ALA A 25 -10.25 -1.12 15.79
CA ALA A 25 -10.81 0.22 15.75
C ALA A 25 -10.38 1.04 14.52
N THR A 26 -9.14 0.87 14.06
CA THR A 26 -8.63 1.52 12.85
C THR A 26 -9.30 0.93 11.61
N LEU A 27 -9.37 -0.40 11.53
CA LEU A 27 -10.06 -1.08 10.44
C LEU A 27 -11.53 -0.67 10.41
N SER A 28 -12.21 -0.59 11.56
CA SER A 28 -13.58 -0.12 11.62
C SER A 28 -13.74 1.31 11.12
N LYS A 29 -12.78 2.21 11.36
CA LYS A 29 -12.82 3.57 10.82
C LYS A 29 -12.70 3.57 9.29
N LEU A 30 -11.76 2.80 8.76
CA LEU A 30 -11.61 2.62 7.31
C LEU A 30 -12.90 2.04 6.70
N LEU A 31 -13.45 0.98 7.31
CA LEU A 31 -14.67 0.33 6.84
C LEU A 31 -15.95 1.17 6.98
N LEU A 32 -15.90 2.26 7.74
CA LEU A 32 -17.01 3.19 7.92
C LEU A 32 -16.76 4.52 7.21
N ASP A 33 -15.67 4.63 6.47
CA ASP A 33 -15.35 5.82 5.72
C ASP A 33 -16.38 6.05 4.61
N GLN A 34 -16.75 7.31 4.39
CA GLN A 34 -17.78 7.67 3.43
C GLN A 34 -17.42 7.31 1.98
N TYR A 35 -16.14 7.12 1.68
CA TYR A 35 -15.66 6.80 0.34
C TYR A 35 -15.49 5.30 0.09
N ILE A 36 -15.65 4.44 1.11
CA ILE A 36 -15.34 3.01 0.96
C ILE A 36 -16.25 2.28 -0.03
N ASP A 37 -17.56 2.52 0.05
CA ASP A 37 -18.53 1.86 -0.82
C ASP A 37 -18.30 2.28 -2.28
N GLN A 38 -18.19 3.59 -2.53
CA GLN A 38 -17.93 4.13 -3.87
C GLN A 38 -16.59 3.65 -4.43
N CYS A 39 -15.54 3.63 -3.60
CA CYS A 39 -14.24 3.10 -4.01
C CYS A 39 -14.32 1.61 -4.37
N SER A 40 -15.03 0.81 -3.58
CA SER A 40 -15.24 -0.61 -3.86
C SER A 40 -16.04 -0.82 -5.14
N ASP A 41 -17.05 0.00 -5.40
CA ASP A 41 -17.88 -0.09 -6.61
C ASP A 41 -17.10 0.32 -7.86
N ASP A 42 -16.29 1.38 -7.79
CA ASP A 42 -15.53 1.88 -8.93
C ASP A 42 -14.33 0.97 -9.27
N SER A 43 -13.65 0.43 -8.26
CA SER A 43 -12.44 -0.38 -8.44
C SER A 43 -12.70 -1.88 -8.51
N GLY A 44 -13.84 -2.35 -8.01
CA GLY A 44 -14.10 -3.76 -7.76
C GLY A 44 -13.36 -4.34 -6.55
N TYR A 45 -12.52 -3.55 -5.86
CA TYR A 45 -11.74 -4.03 -4.73
C TYR A 45 -12.56 -4.06 -3.44
N VAL A 46 -12.67 -5.26 -2.86
CA VAL A 46 -13.42 -5.46 -1.61
C VAL A 46 -12.47 -5.45 -0.41
N PHE A 47 -12.45 -4.35 0.34
CA PHE A 47 -11.55 -4.15 1.50
C PHE A 47 -11.68 -5.20 2.63
N THR A 48 -12.81 -5.92 2.70
CA THR A 48 -13.03 -6.99 3.70
C THR A 48 -12.37 -8.31 3.34
N THR A 49 -11.89 -8.46 2.09
CA THR A 49 -11.20 -9.68 1.64
C THR A 49 -9.86 -9.87 2.31
N GLY A 50 -9.16 -8.77 2.65
CA GLY A 50 -7.84 -8.80 3.27
C GLY A 50 -6.75 -9.37 2.36
N VAL A 51 -6.94 -9.30 1.04
CA VAL A 51 -5.97 -9.74 0.03
C VAL A 51 -5.36 -8.52 -0.66
N LYS A 52 -4.17 -8.66 -1.22
CA LYS A 52 -3.55 -7.58 -2.00
C LYS A 52 -4.39 -7.33 -3.27
N PRO A 53 -4.71 -6.07 -3.63
CA PRO A 53 -5.45 -5.77 -4.85
C PRO A 53 -4.68 -6.22 -6.08
N THR A 54 -5.40 -6.72 -7.08
CA THR A 54 -4.88 -7.07 -8.40
C THR A 54 -4.58 -5.83 -9.24
N ALA A 55 -3.85 -5.99 -10.34
CA ALA A 55 -3.50 -4.85 -11.21
C ALA A 55 -4.75 -4.14 -11.79
N ASP A 56 -5.80 -4.90 -12.13
CA ASP A 56 -7.06 -4.33 -12.66
C ASP A 56 -7.82 -3.55 -11.58
N GLU A 57 -7.87 -4.09 -10.36
CA GLU A 57 -8.46 -3.39 -9.21
C GLU A 57 -7.68 -2.12 -8.88
N VAL A 58 -6.35 -2.17 -8.87
CA VAL A 58 -5.50 -0.99 -8.68
C VAL A 58 -5.76 0.06 -9.76
N ALA A 59 -5.86 -0.32 -11.03
CA ALA A 59 -6.19 0.63 -12.10
C ALA A 59 -7.54 1.31 -11.87
N GLY A 60 -8.54 0.56 -11.39
CA GLY A 60 -9.83 1.11 -10.97
C GLY A 60 -9.72 2.04 -9.76
N MET A 61 -8.89 1.69 -8.77
CA MET A 61 -8.61 2.56 -7.61
C MET A 61 -7.93 3.86 -8.02
N CYS A 62 -6.97 3.81 -8.96
CA CYS A 62 -6.27 5.00 -9.48
C CYS A 62 -7.16 5.91 -10.33
N ALA A 63 -8.21 5.36 -10.93
CA ALA A 63 -9.17 6.12 -11.72
C ALA A 63 -10.29 6.74 -10.88
N SER A 64 -10.44 6.36 -9.60
CA SER A 64 -11.54 6.78 -8.73
C SER A 64 -11.10 7.86 -7.74
N ASP A 65 -11.73 9.04 -7.82
CA ASP A 65 -11.56 10.10 -6.83
C ASP A 65 -11.97 9.66 -5.41
N ALA A 66 -12.94 8.75 -5.29
CA ALA A 66 -13.35 8.19 -4.00
C ALA A 66 -12.23 7.34 -3.40
N CYS A 67 -11.57 6.49 -4.19
CA CYS A 67 -10.43 5.72 -3.73
C CYS A 67 -9.26 6.63 -3.31
N HIS A 68 -8.95 7.68 -4.06
CA HIS A 68 -7.93 8.65 -3.65
C HIS A 68 -8.27 9.35 -2.34
N SER A 69 -9.53 9.78 -2.16
CA SER A 69 -9.98 10.42 -0.93
C SER A 69 -9.88 9.47 0.26
N LEU A 70 -10.27 8.21 0.07
CA LEU A 70 -10.16 7.16 1.07
C LEU A 70 -8.72 6.93 1.53
N LEU A 71 -7.78 6.85 0.59
CA LEU A 71 -6.35 6.65 0.90
C LEU A 71 -5.78 7.84 1.69
N ILE A 72 -6.13 9.07 1.30
CA ILE A 72 -5.75 10.29 2.02
C ILE A 72 -6.28 10.28 3.46
N ASP A 73 -7.54 9.87 3.65
CA ASP A 73 -8.14 9.80 4.99
C ASP A 73 -7.43 8.75 5.87
N VAL A 74 -7.02 7.61 5.30
CA VAL A 74 -6.23 6.58 6.00
C VAL A 74 -4.85 7.09 6.41
N GLU A 75 -4.15 7.78 5.50
CA GLU A 75 -2.86 8.41 5.81
C GLU A 75 -2.99 9.46 6.92
N GLY A 76 -4.07 10.24 6.89
CA GLY A 76 -4.42 11.23 7.92
C GLY A 76 -4.65 10.63 9.31
N MET A 77 -4.93 9.33 9.42
CA MET A 77 -5.03 8.64 10.71
C MET A 77 -3.68 8.34 11.37
N ASN A 78 -2.56 8.64 10.69
CA ASN A 78 -1.20 8.55 11.19
C ASN A 78 -0.87 7.15 11.76
N LEU A 79 -1.29 6.13 11.02
CA LEU A 79 -1.11 4.73 11.39
C LEU A 79 0.35 4.29 11.15
N THR A 80 0.73 3.18 11.79
CA THR A 80 2.02 2.52 11.53
C THR A 80 1.76 1.22 10.81
N GLU A 81 2.79 0.72 10.10
CA GLU A 81 2.70 -0.56 9.39
C GLU A 81 2.20 -1.67 10.31
N CYS A 82 1.19 -2.38 9.83
CA CYS A 82 0.49 -3.40 10.59
C CYS A 82 -0.05 -4.47 9.65
N THR A 83 -0.17 -5.68 10.17
CA THR A 83 -0.72 -6.80 9.41
C THR A 83 -2.23 -6.83 9.53
N LEU A 84 -2.95 -6.91 8.41
CA LEU A 84 -4.40 -7.07 8.43
C LEU A 84 -4.79 -8.37 9.15
N PRO A 85 -5.68 -8.34 10.16
CA PRO A 85 -6.15 -9.54 10.85
C PRO A 85 -7.22 -10.31 10.06
N ILE A 86 -7.32 -10.07 8.75
CA ILE A 86 -8.29 -10.63 7.81
C ILE A 86 -7.57 -11.11 6.54
N GLY A 87 -8.20 -11.99 5.78
CA GLY A 87 -7.66 -12.47 4.50
C GLY A 87 -6.29 -13.12 4.60
N ASP A 88 -5.41 -12.77 3.65
CA ASP A 88 -4.05 -13.28 3.51
C ASP A 88 -3.06 -12.65 4.47
N LYS A 89 -3.54 -11.78 5.39
CA LYS A 89 -2.70 -11.10 6.38
C LYS A 89 -1.59 -10.28 5.70
N ILE A 90 -1.98 -9.48 4.72
CA ILE A 90 -1.10 -8.54 4.04
C ILE A 90 -0.70 -7.37 4.97
N TYR A 91 0.35 -6.65 4.58
CA TYR A 91 0.76 -5.41 5.23
C TYR A 91 -0.15 -4.24 4.79
N LEU A 92 -0.66 -3.45 5.73
CA LEU A 92 -1.59 -2.37 5.41
C LEU A 92 -0.95 -1.35 4.47
N PHE A 93 0.26 -0.88 4.74
CA PHE A 93 0.87 0.14 3.90
C PHE A 93 1.56 -0.50 2.70
N ALA A 94 2.55 -1.36 2.94
CA ALA A 94 3.37 -1.92 1.88
C ALA A 94 2.56 -2.71 0.82
N ASP A 95 1.49 -3.42 1.22
CA ASP A 95 0.74 -4.24 0.27
C ASP A 95 -0.54 -3.59 -0.27
N LEU A 96 -1.06 -2.55 0.38
CA LEU A 96 -2.30 -1.89 -0.03
C LEU A 96 -2.10 -0.39 -0.28
N ILE A 97 -1.80 0.42 0.74
CA ILE A 97 -1.74 1.89 0.58
C ILE A 97 -0.59 2.32 -0.35
N ASP A 98 0.66 1.98 0.01
CA ASP A 98 1.85 2.34 -0.77
C ASP A 98 1.88 1.65 -2.12
N TYR A 99 1.36 0.42 -2.18
CA TYR A 99 1.25 -0.34 -3.43
C TYR A 99 0.32 0.34 -4.43
N VAL A 100 -0.87 0.75 -4.00
CA VAL A 100 -1.81 1.47 -4.87
C VAL A 100 -1.21 2.82 -5.25
N ALA A 101 -0.74 3.61 -4.29
CA ALA A 101 -0.17 4.94 -4.55
C ALA A 101 0.98 4.88 -5.58
N GLY A 102 1.95 3.98 -5.37
CA GLY A 102 3.09 3.84 -6.28
C GLY A 102 2.71 3.38 -7.69
N GLN A 103 1.62 2.62 -7.84
CA GLN A 103 1.10 2.22 -9.14
C GLN A 103 0.33 3.35 -9.82
N CYS A 104 -0.45 4.15 -9.05
CA CYS A 104 -1.16 5.31 -9.59
C CYS A 104 -0.20 6.40 -10.09
N ASP A 105 0.95 6.59 -9.44
CA ASP A 105 2.01 7.49 -9.91
C ASP A 105 2.71 6.96 -11.18
N ALA A 106 2.87 5.63 -11.27
CA ALA A 106 3.49 4.96 -12.41
C ALA A 106 2.59 4.96 -13.66
N ASP A 107 1.28 5.14 -13.51
CA ASP A 107 0.29 5.25 -14.58
C ASP A 107 0.31 6.59 -15.33
N THR A 108 1.37 7.41 -15.14
CA THR A 108 1.66 8.43 -16.15
C THR A 108 1.99 7.69 -17.45
N PRO A 109 1.14 7.71 -18.49
CA PRO A 109 1.48 7.06 -19.74
C PRO A 109 2.72 7.78 -20.26
N VAL A 110 3.86 7.07 -20.32
CA VAL A 110 4.92 7.48 -21.24
C VAL A 110 4.23 7.52 -22.61
N PRO A 111 4.18 8.68 -23.29
CA PRO A 111 3.51 8.76 -24.57
C PRO A 111 4.20 7.75 -25.48
N THR A 112 3.50 6.66 -25.80
CA THR A 112 3.93 5.76 -26.85
C THR A 112 3.75 6.55 -28.13
N THR A 113 4.81 7.28 -28.51
CA THR A 113 4.90 7.92 -29.81
C THR A 113 4.94 6.79 -30.82
N VAL A 114 3.77 6.40 -31.31
CA VAL A 114 3.64 5.64 -32.55
C VAL A 114 4.29 6.49 -33.63
N THR A 115 5.54 6.18 -33.95
CA THR A 115 6.22 6.73 -35.11
C THR A 115 5.46 6.20 -36.32
N PRO A 116 4.82 7.04 -37.15
CA PRO A 116 4.21 6.55 -38.37
C PRO A 116 5.31 6.02 -39.29
N GLU A 117 5.18 4.75 -39.69
CA GLU A 117 6.02 4.12 -40.70
C GLU A 117 5.90 4.91 -42.02
N PRO A 118 7.02 5.28 -42.68
CA PRO A 118 6.94 6.02 -43.92
C PRO A 118 6.55 5.07 -45.06
N THR A 119 5.37 5.28 -45.63
CA THR A 119 4.94 4.59 -46.85
C THR A 119 5.89 4.95 -48.00
N THR A 120 6.57 3.95 -48.56
CA THR A 120 7.42 4.06 -49.77
C THR A 120 6.57 3.94 -51.03
#